data_AF-A0A1G2G8C5-F1
#
_entry.id   AF-A0A1G2G8C5-F1
#
_cell.length_a   1.000
_cell.length_b   1.000
_cell.length_c   1.000
_cell.angle_alpha   90.00
_cell.angle_beta   90.00
_cell.angle_gamma   90.00
#
_symmetry.space_group_name_H-M   'P 1'
#
loop_
_entity.id
_entity.type
_entity.pdbx_description
1 polymer ?
#
loop_
_entity_poly.entity_id
_entity_poly.type
_entity_poly.pdbx_seq_one_letter_code
_entity_poly.pdbx_strand_id
1 'polypeptide(L)'
;MVYKRLIGDLGEDLVVRHISNLGHSILNRNYLKRSGEIDIVSKKDGIIHFLEVKTKNISVPHETDDAPDVGSISILNVSSDDYINFSEFPEENVHDLKKLRMAKVIDEYLREFGFVGYQEFDVDIAAVLLDIRARKAKIRITPNVIL
;
A
#
# COMPACT_ATOMS: atom_id res chain seq x y z
N MET A 1 -9.52 3.34 17.52
CA MET A 1 -8.45 2.33 17.31
C MET A 1 -8.87 1.28 16.29
N VAL A 2 -10.10 0.74 16.38
CA VAL A 2 -10.67 -0.23 15.42
C VAL A 2 -10.90 0.38 14.02
N TYR A 3 -11.49 1.57 13.95
CA TYR A 3 -11.78 2.25 12.68
C TYR A 3 -10.54 2.44 11.80
N LYS A 4 -9.44 2.96 12.36
CA LYS A 4 -8.19 3.17 11.60
C LYS A 4 -7.64 1.86 11.01
N ARG A 5 -7.71 0.76 11.75
CA ARG A 5 -7.28 -0.55 11.26
C ARG A 5 -8.17 -1.03 10.12
N LEU A 6 -9.49 -0.97 10.27
CA LEU A 6 -10.44 -1.33 9.22
C LEU A 6 -10.18 -0.56 7.91
N ILE A 7 -9.89 0.75 8.00
CA ILE A 7 -9.55 1.57 6.83
C ILE A 7 -8.20 1.17 6.22
N GLY A 8 -7.22 0.78 7.04
CA GLY A 8 -5.95 0.22 6.59
C GLY A 8 -6.16 -1.07 5.80
N ASP A 9 -6.81 -2.06 6.42
CA ASP A 9 -7.07 -3.39 5.86
C ASP A 9 -7.83 -3.28 4.53
N LEU A 10 -8.86 -2.44 4.48
CA LEU A 10 -9.63 -2.16 3.27
C LEU A 10 -8.76 -1.52 2.17
N GLY A 11 -7.86 -0.62 2.55
CA GLY A 11 -6.90 -0.04 1.62
C GLY A 11 -5.99 -1.10 1.00
N GLU A 12 -5.43 -2.00 1.80
CA GLU A 12 -4.60 -3.10 1.33
C GLU A 12 -5.37 -4.02 0.37
N ASP A 13 -6.61 -4.39 0.72
CA ASP A 13 -7.47 -5.22 -0.13
C ASP A 13 -7.72 -4.57 -1.50
N LEU A 14 -7.93 -3.25 -1.51
CA LEU A 14 -8.14 -2.49 -2.74
C LEU A 14 -6.86 -2.39 -3.57
N VAL A 15 -5.70 -2.20 -2.94
CA VAL A 15 -4.40 -2.19 -3.63
C VAL A 15 -4.12 -3.55 -4.25
N VAL A 16 -4.31 -4.65 -3.50
CA VAL A 16 -4.15 -6.01 -4.02
C VAL A 16 -5.01 -6.23 -5.27
N ARG A 17 -6.29 -5.84 -5.21
CA ARG A 17 -7.20 -5.96 -6.36
C ARG A 17 -6.71 -5.13 -7.54
N HIS A 18 -6.25 -3.90 -7.29
CA HIS A 18 -5.77 -3.00 -8.33
C HIS A 18 -4.54 -3.56 -9.05
N ILE A 19 -3.48 -3.92 -8.30
CA ILE A 19 -2.22 -4.39 -8.90
C ILE A 19 -2.38 -5.77 -9.53
N SER A 20 -3.27 -6.63 -9.01
CA SER A 20 -3.62 -7.90 -9.65
C SER A 20 -4.24 -7.67 -11.03
N ASN A 21 -5.13 -6.69 -11.17
CA ASN A 21 -5.68 -6.30 -12.47
C ASN A 21 -4.62 -5.69 -13.42
N LEU A 22 -3.51 -5.18 -12.87
CA LEU A 22 -2.35 -4.71 -13.64
C LEU A 22 -1.32 -5.81 -13.93
N GLY A 23 -1.64 -7.08 -13.62
CA GLY A 23 -0.81 -8.24 -13.94
C GLY A 23 0.18 -8.65 -12.85
N HIS A 24 0.11 -8.08 -11.65
CA HIS A 24 0.94 -8.52 -10.53
C HIS A 24 0.45 -9.86 -9.98
N SER A 25 1.39 -10.73 -9.61
CA SER A 25 1.14 -11.89 -8.75
C SER A 25 1.40 -11.51 -7.29
N ILE A 26 0.44 -11.72 -6.40
CA ILE A 26 0.62 -11.45 -4.97
C ILE A 26 1.40 -12.60 -4.34
N LEU A 27 2.53 -12.30 -3.72
CA LEU A 27 3.38 -13.28 -3.04
C LEU A 27 3.03 -13.37 -1.55
N ASN A 28 2.94 -12.22 -0.88
CA ASN A 28 2.59 -12.12 0.54
C ASN A 28 1.80 -10.85 0.83
N ARG A 29 1.08 -10.87 1.95
CA ARG A 29 0.44 -9.71 2.57
C ARG A 29 0.75 -9.72 4.06
N ASN A 30 0.85 -8.55 4.67
CA ASN A 30 1.07 -8.39 6.12
C ASN A 30 2.27 -9.21 6.63
N TYR A 31 3.39 -9.13 5.93
CA TYR A 31 4.62 -9.85 6.31
C TYR A 31 5.27 -9.15 7.50
N LEU A 32 5.11 -9.75 8.69
CA LEU A 32 5.58 -9.18 9.95
C LEU A 32 6.82 -9.92 10.45
N LYS A 33 7.87 -9.15 10.77
CA LYS A 33 9.08 -9.61 11.47
C LYS A 33 9.40 -8.68 12.63
N ARG A 34 10.40 -9.07 13.43
CA ARG A 34 10.90 -8.21 14.53
C ARG A 34 11.54 -6.92 14.01
N SER A 35 12.05 -6.93 12.79
CA SER A 35 12.74 -5.81 12.13
C SER A 35 11.79 -4.79 11.49
N GLY A 36 10.55 -5.20 11.17
CA GLY A 36 9.56 -4.37 10.53
C GLY A 36 8.41 -5.18 9.94
N GLU A 37 7.57 -4.49 9.17
CA GLU A 37 6.45 -5.07 8.43
C GLU A 37 6.53 -4.67 6.96
N ILE A 38 5.92 -5.48 6.10
CA ILE A 38 5.68 -5.17 4.69
C ILE A 38 4.20 -5.46 4.40
N ASP A 39 3.45 -4.44 3.99
CA ASP A 39 2.01 -4.55 3.78
C ASP A 39 1.69 -5.53 2.64
N ILE A 40 2.35 -5.37 1.48
CA ILE A 40 2.15 -6.24 0.31
C ILE A 40 3.49 -6.55 -0.35
N VAL A 41 3.69 -7.82 -0.69
CA VAL A 41 4.75 -8.27 -1.60
C VAL A 41 4.11 -8.83 -2.85
N SER A 42 4.50 -8.31 -4.01
CA SER A 42 4.01 -8.80 -5.30
C SER A 42 5.15 -8.98 -6.30
N LYS A 43 4.87 -9.65 -7.43
CA LYS A 43 5.82 -9.87 -8.51
C LYS A 43 5.18 -9.54 -9.85
N LYS A 44 5.89 -8.78 -10.68
CA LYS A 44 5.51 -8.49 -12.06
C LYS A 44 6.77 -8.33 -12.91
N ASP A 45 6.75 -8.87 -14.13
CA ASP A 45 7.83 -8.73 -15.11
C ASP A 45 9.24 -9.08 -14.57
N GLY A 46 9.31 -10.04 -13.64
CA GLY A 46 10.56 -10.49 -13.01
C GLY A 46 10.99 -9.70 -11.78
N ILE A 47 10.39 -8.53 -11.54
CA ILE A 47 10.69 -7.62 -10.43
C ILE A 47 9.79 -7.94 -9.23
N ILE A 48 10.37 -7.93 -8.03
CA ILE A 48 9.61 -8.01 -6.77
C ILE A 48 9.27 -6.59 -6.34
N HIS A 49 8.00 -6.34 -6.07
CA HIS A 49 7.52 -5.08 -5.54
C HIS A 49 7.19 -5.25 -4.06
N PHE A 50 7.87 -4.49 -3.22
CA PHE A 50 7.54 -4.33 -1.81
C PHE A 50 6.72 -3.05 -1.67
N LEU A 51 5.42 -3.17 -1.36
CA LEU A 51 4.52 -2.02 -1.31
C LEU A 51 4.17 -1.66 0.13
N GLU A 52 4.34 -0.39 0.46
CA GLU A 52 3.78 0.24 1.65
C GLU A 52 2.43 0.90 1.27
N VAL A 53 1.36 0.57 1.99
CA VAL A 53 0.02 1.11 1.75
C VAL A 53 -0.23 2.32 2.64
N LYS A 54 -0.81 3.36 2.06
CA LYS A 54 -1.19 4.59 2.76
C LYS A 54 -2.61 4.96 2.38
N THR A 55 -3.54 4.76 3.30
CA THR A 55 -4.96 5.05 3.08
C THR A 55 -5.37 6.36 3.75
N LYS A 56 -6.03 7.23 3.00
CA LYS A 56 -6.71 8.43 3.51
C LYS A 56 -8.18 8.35 3.14
N ASN A 57 -9.04 8.38 4.15
CA ASN A 57 -10.47 8.53 3.96
C ASN A 57 -10.83 10.02 3.86
N ILE A 58 -11.45 10.44 2.76
CA ILE A 58 -11.84 11.83 2.50
C ILE A 58 -13.32 12.11 2.78
N SER A 59 -14.11 11.08 3.08
CA SER A 59 -15.58 11.15 3.09
C SER A 59 -16.22 11.29 4.47
N VAL A 60 -15.48 11.01 5.54
CA VAL A 60 -16.03 10.99 6.91
C VAL A 60 -15.06 11.65 7.89
N PRO A 61 -15.43 12.80 8.50
CA PRO A 61 -14.81 13.23 9.75
C PRO A 61 -15.05 12.16 10.82
N HIS A 62 -14.04 11.86 11.64
CA HIS A 62 -14.12 10.86 12.71
C HIS A 62 -15.23 11.19 13.71
N GLU A 63 -16.44 10.63 13.56
CA GLU A 63 -17.54 10.90 14.50
C GLU A 63 -18.41 9.69 14.88
N THR A 64 -18.06 8.45 14.52
CA THR A 64 -18.82 7.28 15.00
C THR A 64 -17.90 6.12 15.37
N ASP A 65 -18.16 5.49 16.51
CA ASP A 65 -17.49 4.25 16.95
C ASP A 65 -17.93 3.02 16.15
N ASP A 66 -18.99 3.15 15.36
CA ASP A 66 -19.50 2.08 14.49
C ASP A 66 -18.59 1.85 13.29
N ALA A 67 -18.38 0.58 12.96
CA ALA A 67 -17.69 0.20 11.74
C ALA A 67 -18.51 0.70 10.52
N PRO A 68 -17.89 1.41 9.57
CA PRO A 68 -18.57 1.82 8.36
C PRO A 68 -19.04 0.61 7.55
N ASP A 69 -20.22 0.71 6.95
CA ASP A 69 -20.64 -0.22 5.91
C ASP A 69 -19.75 -0.03 4.68
N VAL A 70 -18.80 -0.95 4.51
CA VAL A 70 -17.79 -0.96 3.45
C VAL A 70 -18.15 -1.94 2.33
N GLY A 71 -19.43 -2.00 1.96
CA GLY A 71 -19.90 -2.73 0.77
C GLY A 71 -19.07 -2.41 -0.49
N SER A 72 -19.33 -3.11 -1.60
CA SER A 72 -18.46 -3.10 -2.79
C SER A 72 -17.95 -1.71 -3.20
N ILE A 73 -16.63 -1.51 -3.09
CA ILE A 73 -15.94 -0.28 -3.46
C ILE A 73 -15.41 -0.37 -4.89
N SER A 74 -15.76 0.63 -5.70
CA SER A 74 -15.30 0.77 -7.08
C SER A 74 -13.95 1.50 -7.14
N ILE A 75 -12.98 0.91 -7.83
CA ILE A 75 -11.68 1.57 -8.08
C ILE A 75 -11.83 2.43 -9.34
N LEU A 76 -11.54 3.71 -9.22
CA LEU A 76 -11.61 4.70 -10.30
C LEU A 76 -10.21 5.05 -10.79
N ASN A 77 -10.14 5.46 -12.05
CA ASN A 77 -8.92 6.05 -12.61
C ASN A 77 -8.59 7.37 -11.91
N VAL A 78 -7.29 7.61 -11.74
CA VAL A 78 -6.76 8.87 -11.21
C VAL A 78 -6.85 9.93 -12.31
N SER A 79 -7.46 11.08 -11.99
CA SER A 79 -7.56 12.26 -12.84
C SER A 79 -6.64 13.38 -12.36
N SER A 80 -6.47 14.45 -13.14
CA SER A 80 -5.61 15.58 -12.77
C SER A 80 -6.00 16.23 -11.43
N ASP A 81 -7.31 16.35 -11.13
CA ASP A 81 -7.79 16.92 -9.87
C ASP A 81 -7.45 16.05 -8.65
N ASP A 82 -7.21 14.75 -8.86
CA ASP A 82 -6.83 13.82 -7.79
C ASP A 82 -5.40 14.01 -7.32
N TYR A 83 -4.51 14.48 -8.18
CA TYR A 83 -3.13 14.77 -7.80
C TYR A 83 -3.05 15.83 -6.70
N ILE A 84 -3.99 16.79 -6.68
CA ILE A 84 -4.12 17.75 -5.58
C ILE A 84 -4.53 17.04 -4.30
N ASN A 85 -5.47 16.10 -4.35
CA ASN A 85 -5.89 15.34 -3.16
C ASN A 85 -4.79 14.37 -2.66
N PHE A 86 -3.93 13.92 -3.56
CA PHE A 86 -2.77 13.09 -3.26
C PHE A 86 -1.57 13.90 -2.74
N SER A 87 -1.52 15.23 -2.88
CA SER A 87 -0.36 16.04 -2.46
C SER A 87 -0.13 16.03 -0.94
N GLU A 88 -1.12 15.59 -0.16
CA GLU A 88 -1.00 15.38 1.28
C GLU A 88 -0.35 14.03 1.66
N PHE A 89 -0.05 13.17 0.69
CA PHE A 89 0.82 12.03 0.87
C PHE A 89 2.20 12.40 0.35
N PRO A 90 3.04 13.18 1.06
CA PRO A 90 4.40 13.40 0.61
C PRO A 90 5.13 12.06 0.68
N GLU A 91 5.15 11.34 -0.44
CA GLU A 91 5.82 10.05 -0.58
C GLU A 91 7.30 10.17 -0.18
N GLU A 92 7.84 11.38 -0.24
CA GLU A 92 9.22 11.73 0.10
C GLU A 92 9.50 11.89 1.62
N ASN A 93 8.49 11.91 2.50
CA ASN A 93 8.71 12.06 3.95
C ASN A 93 9.13 10.74 4.64
N VAL A 94 9.74 9.82 3.90
CA VAL A 94 10.32 8.58 4.43
C VAL A 94 11.65 8.92 5.12
N HIS A 95 11.54 9.33 6.38
CA HIS A 95 12.65 9.56 7.29
C HIS A 95 13.64 8.37 7.27
N ASP A 96 14.95 8.62 7.29
CA ASP A 96 16.02 7.61 7.11
C ASP A 96 15.85 6.32 7.94
N LEU A 97 15.28 6.41 9.14
CA LEU A 97 15.01 5.26 10.01
C LEU A 97 13.97 4.29 9.43
N LYS A 98 12.99 4.77 8.67
CA LYS A 98 12.02 3.91 7.97
C LYS A 98 12.69 3.18 6.80
N LYS A 99 13.55 3.87 6.04
CA LYS A 99 14.35 3.26 4.96
C LYS A 99 15.20 2.10 5.48
N LEU A 100 15.91 2.33 6.59
CA LEU A 100 16.75 1.32 7.23
C LEU A 100 15.97 0.10 7.75
N ARG A 101 14.82 0.32 8.40
CA ARG A 101 13.96 -0.79 8.87
C ARG A 101 13.44 -1.61 7.72
N MET A 102 13.03 -0.93 6.65
CA MET A 102 12.42 -1.56 5.51
C MET A 102 13.45 -2.33 4.66
N ALA A 103 14.67 -1.79 4.49
CA ALA A 103 15.79 -2.53 3.89
C ALA A 103 16.09 -3.83 4.66
N LYS A 104 16.05 -3.81 6.00
CA LYS A 104 16.31 -4.99 6.82
C LYS A 104 15.23 -6.05 6.67
N VAL A 105 13.95 -5.68 6.73
CA VAL A 105 12.85 -6.66 6.56
C VAL A 105 12.79 -7.20 5.13
N ILE A 106 13.17 -6.41 4.12
CA ILE A 106 13.31 -6.87 2.74
C ILE A 106 14.42 -7.91 2.60
N ASP A 107 15.61 -7.65 3.16
CA ASP A 107 16.71 -8.64 3.14
C ASP A 107 16.30 -9.94 3.85
N GLU A 108 15.59 -9.84 4.98
CA GLU A 108 15.03 -11.01 5.66
C GLU A 108 14.02 -11.76 4.79
N TYR A 109 13.10 -11.05 4.11
CA TYR A 109 12.13 -11.65 3.19
C TYR A 109 12.83 -12.39 2.04
N LEU A 110 13.77 -11.72 1.35
CA LEU A 110 14.47 -12.30 0.21
C LEU A 110 15.18 -13.61 0.59
N ARG A 111 15.86 -13.63 1.74
CA ARG A 111 16.53 -14.84 2.26
C ARG A 111 15.54 -15.95 2.62
N GLU A 112 14.46 -15.60 3.32
CA GLU A 112 13.46 -16.56 3.79
C GLU A 112 12.76 -17.28 2.64
N PHE A 113 12.48 -16.56 1.55
CA PHE A 113 11.79 -17.10 0.37
C PHE A 113 12.74 -17.57 -0.74
N GLY A 114 14.05 -17.65 -0.46
CA GLY A 114 15.03 -18.21 -1.38
C GLY A 114 15.32 -17.36 -2.62
N PHE A 115 15.03 -16.06 -2.57
CA PHE A 115 15.48 -15.11 -3.57
C PHE A 115 16.97 -14.86 -3.36
N VAL A 116 17.80 -15.58 -4.13
CA VAL A 116 19.27 -15.52 -4.06
C VAL A 116 19.86 -14.79 -5.26
N GLY A 117 20.94 -14.03 -5.05
CA GLY A 117 21.67 -13.33 -6.12
C GLY A 117 21.14 -11.93 -6.42
N TYR A 118 21.14 -11.54 -7.70
CA TYR A 118 20.74 -10.21 -8.20
C TYR A 118 19.22 -10.11 -8.44
N GLN A 119 18.40 -10.55 -7.49
CA GLN A 119 16.95 -10.38 -7.62
C GLN A 119 16.62 -8.87 -7.63
N GLU A 120 16.12 -8.37 -8.75
CA GLU A 120 15.64 -7.00 -8.87
C GLU A 120 14.38 -6.81 -8.05
N PHE A 121 14.31 -5.71 -7.33
CA PHE A 121 13.13 -5.32 -6.57
C PHE A 121 12.97 -3.81 -6.58
N ASP A 122 11.70 -3.38 -6.53
CA ASP A 122 11.31 -2.01 -6.30
C ASP A 122 10.65 -1.89 -4.93
N VAL A 123 10.76 -0.71 -4.33
CA VAL A 123 9.93 -0.36 -3.18
C VAL A 123 8.98 0.78 -3.54
N ASP A 124 7.71 0.45 -3.49
CA ASP A 124 6.64 1.32 -3.94
C ASP A 124 5.80 1.81 -2.76
N ILE A 125 5.20 2.99 -2.94
CA ILE A 125 4.11 3.45 -2.07
C ILE A 125 2.80 3.37 -2.83
N ALA A 126 1.83 2.67 -2.25
CA ALA A 126 0.46 2.64 -2.72
C ALA A 126 -0.40 3.63 -1.92
N ALA A 127 -0.66 4.80 -2.48
CA ALA A 127 -1.55 5.79 -1.89
C ALA A 127 -3.01 5.49 -2.29
N VAL A 128 -3.89 5.38 -1.30
CA VAL A 128 -5.32 5.10 -1.47
C VAL A 128 -6.12 6.29 -0.96
N LEU A 129 -6.82 6.98 -1.88
CA LEU A 129 -7.87 7.93 -1.54
C LEU A 129 -9.20 7.19 -1.51
N LEU A 130 -9.78 7.11 -0.32
CA LEU A 130 -11.00 6.36 -0.05
C LEU A 130 -12.17 7.31 0.21
N ASP A 131 -13.25 7.13 -0.54
CA ASP A 131 -14.55 7.73 -0.28
C ASP A 131 -15.54 6.60 0.03
N ILE A 132 -15.72 6.31 1.32
CA ILE A 132 -16.59 5.24 1.80
C ILE A 132 -18.05 5.57 1.50
N ARG A 133 -18.46 6.83 1.68
CA ARG A 133 -19.85 7.26 1.43
C ARG A 133 -20.22 7.08 -0.03
N ALA A 134 -19.32 7.44 -0.95
CA ALA A 134 -19.51 7.26 -2.38
C ALA A 134 -19.12 5.86 -2.87
N ARG A 135 -18.60 4.98 -1.99
CA ARG A 135 -18.07 3.64 -2.29
C ARG A 135 -17.07 3.65 -3.45
N LYS A 136 -16.15 4.62 -3.42
CA LYS A 136 -15.13 4.84 -4.46
C LYS A 136 -13.74 4.85 -3.83
N ALA A 137 -12.78 4.34 -4.58
CA ALA A 137 -11.37 4.46 -4.25
C ALA A 137 -10.57 4.90 -5.48
N LYS A 138 -9.54 5.70 -5.24
CA LYS A 138 -8.52 6.04 -6.23
C LYS A 138 -7.18 5.63 -5.68
N ILE A 139 -6.38 4.96 -6.52
CA ILE A 139 -5.13 4.35 -6.10
C ILE A 139 -4.03 4.90 -7.00
N ARG A 140 -2.94 5.34 -6.37
CA ARG A 140 -1.71 5.75 -7.06
C ARG A 140 -0.55 4.93 -6.51
N ILE A 141 0.19 4.29 -7.41
CA ILE A 141 1.45 3.62 -7.09
C ILE A 141 2.58 4.59 -7.46
N THR A 142 3.40 4.97 -6.48
CA THR A 142 4.64 5.70 -6.72
C THR A 142 5.80 4.69 -6.58
N PRO A 143 6.50 4.36 -7.66
CA PRO A 143 7.62 3.44 -7.60
C PRO A 143 8.88 4.08 -7.03
N ASN A 144 9.78 3.26 -6.47
CA ASN A 144 11.15 3.63 -6.09
C ASN A 144 11.26 4.80 -5.09
N VAL A 145 10.46 4.76 -4.04
CA VAL A 145 10.38 5.87 -3.08
C VAL A 145 11.39 5.74 -1.94
N ILE A 146 11.82 4.53 -1.61
CA ILE A 146 12.40 4.24 -0.29
C ILE A 146 13.88 3.85 -0.34
N LEU A 147 14.45 3.49 -1.50
CA LEU A 147 15.86 3.08 -1.60
C LEU A 147 16.56 3.71 -2.80
#